data_AF-A0A350D4T6-F1
#
_entry.id   AF-A0A350D4T6-F1
#
_cell.length_a   1.000
_cell.length_b   1.000
_cell.length_c   1.000
_cell.angle_alpha   90.00
_cell.angle_beta   90.00
_cell.angle_gamma   90.00
#
_symmetry.space_group_name_H-M   'P 1'
#
loop_
_entity.id
_entity.type
_entity.pdbx_description
1 polymer ?
#
loop_
_entity_poly.entity_id
_entity_poly.type
_entity_poly.pdbx_seq_one_letter_code
_entity_poly.pdbx_strand_id
1 'polypeptide(L)'
;MVLVFDAKNDIRELRRLETDPRHYQGRTVIFSSVVPLEPGEYTCRLVIRDLTSGSSAVSSIRASVPRPAKPGLKLGTPLILKEGGGCAYLDGGGGSQPWPEMYHFDQKVYVPVVETISGQTKHLRVLVPFSQAEGSEQDVAMSVRLVEAATGQSVPVAASLAGTTRYSRGETAILEISLPQLKPGDYFLYVNGVDRIAQTQAYNQTVFSVHGD
;
A
#
# COMPACT_ATOMS: atom_id res chain seq x y z
N MET A 1 -4.34 -13.79 12.72
CA MET A 1 -4.34 -12.85 13.86
C MET A 1 -3.35 -11.75 13.58
N VAL A 2 -3.73 -10.49 13.77
CA VAL A 2 -2.84 -9.32 13.68
C VAL A 2 -2.59 -8.79 15.08
N LEU A 3 -1.34 -8.47 15.37
CA LEU A 3 -0.91 -7.81 16.60
C LEU A 3 -0.13 -6.56 16.24
N VAL A 4 -0.40 -5.45 16.92
CA VAL A 4 0.39 -4.23 16.81
C VAL A 4 0.97 -3.88 18.17
N PHE A 5 2.29 -3.79 18.22
CA PHE A 5 3.05 -3.39 19.41
C PHE A 5 3.61 -2.00 19.21
N ASP A 6 3.59 -1.16 20.23
CA ASP A 6 4.30 0.12 20.19
C ASP A 6 5.80 -0.02 20.51
N ALA A 7 6.51 1.10 20.57
CA ALA A 7 7.93 1.16 20.90
C ALA A 7 8.28 0.62 22.31
N LYS A 8 7.33 0.57 23.24
CA LYS A 8 7.50 -0.02 24.59
C LYS A 8 7.16 -1.51 24.61
N ASN A 9 6.81 -2.08 23.46
CA ASN A 9 6.33 -3.44 23.29
C ASN A 9 4.96 -3.69 23.97
N ASP A 10 4.18 -2.63 24.20
CA ASP A 10 2.80 -2.73 24.67
C ASP A 10 1.88 -3.05 23.49
N ILE A 11 0.91 -3.94 23.70
CA ILE A 11 -0.09 -4.28 22.67
C ILE A 11 -1.03 -3.08 22.52
N ARG A 12 -1.05 -2.50 21.32
CA ARG A 12 -1.97 -1.43 20.93
C ARG A 12 -3.20 -1.93 20.23
N GLU A 13 -3.08 -3.01 19.47
CA GLU A 13 -4.20 -3.64 18.79
C GLU A 13 -4.00 -5.15 18.70
N LEU A 14 -5.09 -5.89 18.84
CA LEU A 14 -5.17 -7.31 18.53
C LEU A 14 -6.43 -7.58 17.72
N ARG A 15 -6.27 -8.18 16.53
CA ARG A 15 -7.40 -8.69 15.74
C ARG A 15 -7.25 -10.16 15.46
N ARG A 16 -8.32 -10.91 15.71
CA ARG A 16 -8.41 -12.34 15.38
C ARG A 16 -9.49 -12.54 14.34
N LEU A 17 -9.13 -13.24 13.29
CA LEU A 17 -10.04 -13.77 12.28
C LEU A 17 -9.84 -15.28 12.25
N GLU A 18 -10.95 -16.00 12.31
CA GLU A 18 -11.01 -17.44 12.06
C GLU A 18 -11.73 -17.67 10.75
N THR A 19 -11.21 -18.57 9.93
CA THR A 19 -11.81 -18.92 8.65
C THR A 19 -11.49 -20.37 8.31
N ASP A 20 -12.36 -20.98 7.50
CA ASP A 20 -12.12 -22.30 6.95
C ASP A 20 -11.11 -22.22 5.79
N PRO A 21 -9.91 -22.83 5.91
CA PRO A 21 -8.88 -22.72 4.88
C PRO A 21 -9.28 -23.41 3.56
N ARG A 22 -10.29 -24.31 3.57
CA ARG A 22 -10.74 -25.05 2.38
C ARG A 22 -11.20 -24.13 1.26
N HIS A 23 -11.75 -22.95 1.59
CA HIS A 23 -12.18 -21.95 0.60
C HIS A 23 -11.02 -21.29 -0.18
N TYR A 24 -9.78 -21.47 0.29
CA TYR A 24 -8.60 -20.79 -0.25
C TYR A 24 -7.52 -21.75 -0.74
N GLN A 25 -7.81 -23.06 -0.77
CA GLN A 25 -6.84 -24.06 -1.20
C GLN A 25 -6.30 -23.77 -2.61
N GLY A 26 -4.98 -23.85 -2.75
CA GLY A 26 -4.28 -23.61 -4.02
C GLY A 26 -4.24 -22.14 -4.47
N ARG A 27 -4.71 -21.19 -3.64
CA ARG A 27 -4.71 -19.76 -3.97
C ARG A 27 -3.80 -18.99 -3.03
N THR A 28 -3.13 -17.97 -3.58
CA THR A 28 -2.50 -16.93 -2.76
C THR A 28 -3.57 -16.15 -2.01
N VAL A 29 -3.39 -15.98 -0.71
CA VAL A 29 -4.31 -15.23 0.16
C VAL A 29 -3.69 -13.88 0.48
N ILE A 30 -4.39 -12.81 0.12
CA ILE A 30 -4.05 -11.44 0.48
C ILE A 30 -4.89 -11.07 1.70
N PHE A 31 -4.21 -10.84 2.82
CA PHE A 31 -4.85 -10.41 4.05
C PHE A 31 -4.67 -8.89 4.22
N SER A 32 -5.77 -8.18 4.48
CA SER A 32 -5.75 -6.75 4.82
C SER A 32 -6.40 -6.51 6.17
N SER A 33 -5.90 -5.51 6.90
CA SER A 33 -6.55 -5.00 8.10
C SER A 33 -6.17 -3.55 8.33
N VAL A 34 -7.08 -2.79 8.93
CA VAL A 34 -6.86 -1.38 9.28
C VAL A 34 -6.70 -1.27 10.78
N VAL A 35 -5.70 -0.51 11.22
CA VAL A 35 -5.51 -0.20 12.63
C VAL A 35 -5.33 1.31 12.77
N PRO A 36 -6.23 2.01 13.48
CA PRO A 36 -6.02 3.41 13.80
C PRO A 36 -4.88 3.51 14.82
N LEU A 37 -3.82 4.24 14.48
CA LEU A 37 -2.63 4.38 15.31
C LEU A 37 -2.30 5.87 15.45
N GLU A 38 -1.88 6.23 16.66
CA GLU A 38 -1.24 7.53 16.91
C GLU A 38 0.14 7.60 16.24
N PRO A 39 0.73 8.79 16.10
CA PRO A 39 2.10 8.92 15.64
C PRO A 39 3.09 8.17 16.54
N GLY A 40 3.96 7.37 15.94
CA GLY A 40 4.92 6.56 16.68
C GLY A 40 5.54 5.42 15.86
N GLU A 41 6.42 4.67 16.52
CA GLU A 41 7.03 3.46 15.97
C GLU A 41 6.29 2.22 16.45
N TYR A 42 6.06 1.29 15.53
CA TYR A 42 5.27 0.10 15.74
C TYR A 42 5.93 -1.15 15.18
N THR A 43 5.66 -2.28 15.82
CA THR A 43 5.92 -3.61 15.26
C THR A 43 4.58 -4.28 14.98
N CYS A 44 4.31 -4.56 13.71
CA CYS A 44 3.13 -5.28 13.26
C CYS A 44 3.47 -6.75 13.08
N ARG A 45 2.68 -7.66 13.64
CA ARG A 45 2.84 -9.11 13.47
C ARG A 45 1.57 -9.73 12.89
N LEU A 46 1.75 -10.56 11.87
CA LEU A 46 0.73 -11.47 11.37
C LEU A 46 1.05 -12.88 11.87
N VAL A 47 0.12 -13.46 12.60
CA VAL A 47 0.19 -14.84 13.08
C VAL A 47 -0.90 -15.65 12.39
N ILE A 48 -0.49 -16.70 11.67
CA ILE A 48 -1.37 -17.70 11.08
C ILE A 48 -1.23 -18.97 11.91
N ARG A 49 -2.35 -19.54 12.35
CA ARG A 49 -2.36 -20.73 13.21
C ARG A 49 -3.40 -21.72 12.70
N ASP A 50 -2.97 -22.97 12.57
CA ASP A 50 -3.87 -24.11 12.40
C ASP A 50 -4.41 -24.51 13.79
N LEU A 51 -5.73 -24.45 13.96
CA LEU A 51 -6.39 -24.77 15.23
C LEU A 51 -6.50 -26.28 15.49
N THR A 52 -6.36 -27.11 14.45
CA THR A 52 -6.39 -28.57 14.56
C THR A 52 -5.02 -29.14 14.88
N SER A 53 -4.00 -28.79 14.09
CA SER A 53 -2.63 -29.31 14.33
C SER A 53 -1.86 -28.51 15.38
N GLY A 54 -2.28 -27.28 15.67
CA GLY A 54 -1.55 -26.35 16.54
C GLY A 54 -0.37 -25.65 15.85
N SER A 55 -0.07 -25.99 14.60
CA SER A 55 1.02 -25.39 13.81
C SER A 55 0.80 -23.90 13.61
N SER A 56 1.90 -23.14 13.52
CA SER A 56 1.80 -21.69 13.30
C SER A 56 2.94 -21.14 12.46
N ALA A 57 2.66 -20.04 11.79
CA ALA A 57 3.63 -19.20 11.09
C ALA A 57 3.46 -17.75 11.57
N VAL A 58 4.57 -17.03 11.68
CA VAL A 58 4.60 -15.65 12.14
C VAL A 58 5.45 -14.84 11.18
N SER A 59 4.92 -13.69 10.76
CA SER A 59 5.67 -12.64 10.07
C SER A 59 5.59 -11.35 10.89
N SER A 60 6.62 -10.53 10.81
CA SER A 60 6.74 -9.28 11.54
C SER A 60 7.36 -8.19 10.66
N ILE A 61 6.82 -6.98 10.74
CA ILE A 61 7.37 -5.79 10.08
C ILE A 61 7.37 -4.61 11.05
N ARG A 62 8.31 -3.68 10.87
CA ARG A 62 8.29 -2.39 11.57
C ARG A 62 7.57 -1.35 10.73
N ALA A 63 6.76 -0.52 11.36
CA ALA A 63 6.04 0.57 10.73
C ALA A 63 6.21 1.85 11.56
N SER A 64 6.38 2.98 10.88
CA SER A 64 6.40 4.30 11.50
C SER A 64 5.15 5.07 11.06
N VAL A 65 4.41 5.60 12.03
CA VAL A 65 3.29 6.51 11.78
C VAL A 65 3.80 7.92 12.03
N PRO A 66 3.95 8.75 10.99
CA PRO A 66 4.48 10.10 11.16
C PRO A 66 3.46 10.99 11.88
N ARG A 67 3.95 12.02 12.58
CA ARG A 67 3.06 13.08 13.07
C ARG A 67 2.42 13.78 11.87
N PRO A 68 1.11 14.10 11.91
CA PRO A 68 0.48 14.87 10.85
C PRO A 68 1.26 16.15 10.58
N ALA A 69 1.61 16.37 9.31
CA ALA A 69 2.20 17.62 8.87
C ALA A 69 1.17 18.76 8.97
N LYS A 70 1.65 19.99 8.73
CA LYS A 70 0.84 21.21 8.64
C LYS A 70 -0.40 21.01 7.73
N PRO A 71 -1.47 21.81 7.91
CA PRO A 71 -2.64 21.78 7.03
C PRO A 71 -2.25 21.90 5.56
N GLY A 72 -2.94 21.15 4.68
CA GLY A 72 -2.67 21.13 3.24
C GLY A 72 -2.93 19.75 2.61
N LEU A 73 -2.37 19.53 1.43
CA LEU A 73 -2.39 18.24 0.74
C LEU A 73 -1.73 17.15 1.58
N LYS A 74 -2.40 16.00 1.66
CA LYS A 74 -1.89 14.78 2.31
C LYS A 74 -1.93 13.64 1.30
N LEU A 75 -0.88 12.83 1.27
CA LEU A 75 -0.83 11.58 0.50
C LEU A 75 -0.79 10.37 1.43
N GLY A 76 -1.66 9.40 1.17
CA GLY A 76 -1.58 8.06 1.73
C GLY A 76 -0.45 7.24 1.12
N THR A 77 -0.24 6.05 1.67
CA THR A 77 0.78 5.12 1.18
C THR A 77 0.41 4.62 -0.22
N PRO A 78 1.29 4.71 -1.24
CA PRO A 78 0.99 4.17 -2.55
C PRO A 78 0.83 2.65 -2.52
N LEU A 79 -0.30 2.12 -3.02
CA LEU A 79 -0.51 0.69 -3.22
C LEU A 79 -0.15 0.33 -4.67
N ILE A 80 0.90 -0.48 -4.84
CA ILE A 80 1.32 -0.96 -6.16
C ILE A 80 0.52 -2.21 -6.51
N LEU A 81 -0.03 -2.20 -7.71
CA LEU A 81 -0.76 -3.29 -8.33
C LEU A 81 -0.02 -3.75 -9.59
N LYS A 82 -0.03 -5.06 -9.82
CA LYS A 82 0.37 -5.67 -11.09
C LYS A 82 -0.82 -6.40 -11.69
N GLU A 83 -0.78 -6.59 -13.01
CA GLU A 83 -1.73 -7.48 -13.67
C GLU A 83 -1.59 -8.90 -13.12
N GLY A 84 -2.73 -9.51 -12.84
CA GLY A 84 -2.82 -10.81 -12.23
C GLY A 84 -4.17 -11.01 -11.58
N GLY A 85 -4.55 -12.26 -11.39
CA GLY A 85 -5.81 -12.61 -10.76
C GLY A 85 -5.67 -13.87 -9.91
N GLY A 86 -6.81 -14.36 -9.42
CA GLY A 86 -6.87 -15.64 -8.71
C GLY A 86 -6.42 -15.59 -7.25
N CYS A 87 -6.00 -14.44 -6.72
CA CYS A 87 -5.82 -14.27 -5.28
C CYS A 87 -7.16 -14.31 -4.55
N ALA A 88 -7.17 -14.87 -3.35
CA ALA A 88 -8.28 -14.73 -2.42
C ALA A 88 -8.00 -13.58 -1.45
N TYR A 89 -9.02 -12.84 -1.05
CA TYR A 89 -8.88 -11.70 -0.17
C TYR A 89 -9.54 -11.99 1.17
N LEU A 90 -8.80 -11.76 2.25
CA LEU A 90 -9.28 -11.84 3.63
C LEU A 90 -9.21 -10.47 4.28
N ASP A 91 -10.36 -9.97 4.70
CA ASP A 91 -10.43 -8.76 5.50
C ASP A 91 -10.46 -9.12 6.99
N GLY A 92 -9.42 -8.71 7.71
CA GLY A 92 -9.35 -8.80 9.17
C GLY A 92 -10.21 -7.76 9.90
N GLY A 93 -10.87 -6.86 9.15
CA GLY A 93 -11.65 -5.75 9.65
C GLY A 93 -10.80 -4.69 10.34
N GLY A 94 -11.49 -3.72 10.95
CA GLY A 94 -10.89 -2.67 11.76
C GLY A 94 -11.13 -1.24 11.26
N GLY A 95 -11.17 -0.30 12.20
CA GLY A 95 -11.33 1.14 11.93
C GLY A 95 -12.75 1.56 11.53
N SER A 96 -13.03 2.86 11.64
CA SER A 96 -14.23 3.48 11.06
C SER A 96 -14.03 3.88 9.58
N GLN A 97 -12.91 3.47 8.99
CA GLN A 97 -12.45 3.88 7.66
C GLN A 97 -12.37 2.64 6.77
N PRO A 98 -13.13 2.60 5.66
CA PRO A 98 -13.09 1.47 4.76
C PRO A 98 -11.84 1.56 3.88
N TRP A 99 -10.78 0.87 4.30
CA TRP A 99 -9.67 0.51 3.40
C TRP A 99 -10.12 -0.01 2.04
N PRO A 100 -11.22 -0.80 1.94
CA PRO A 100 -11.78 -1.20 0.65
C PRO A 100 -12.27 -0.05 -0.24
N GLU A 101 -12.68 1.10 0.32
CA GLU A 101 -13.04 2.29 -0.46
C GLU A 101 -11.77 3.05 -0.90
N MET A 102 -10.83 3.23 0.04
CA MET A 102 -9.60 3.99 -0.19
C MET A 102 -8.69 3.32 -1.23
N TYR A 103 -8.61 1.99 -1.22
CA TYR A 103 -7.81 1.19 -2.14
C TYR A 103 -8.67 0.25 -2.98
N HIS A 104 -9.70 0.80 -3.62
CA HIS A 104 -10.56 0.03 -4.51
C HIS A 104 -9.87 -0.29 -5.84
N PHE A 105 -9.92 -1.55 -6.27
CA PHE A 105 -9.48 -1.99 -7.60
C PHE A 105 -10.21 -3.26 -8.05
N ASP A 106 -10.16 -3.56 -9.35
CA ASP A 106 -10.69 -4.81 -9.89
C ASP A 106 -9.75 -5.98 -9.54
N GLN A 107 -10.13 -6.72 -8.50
CA GLN A 107 -9.40 -7.89 -7.99
C GLN A 107 -9.35 -9.09 -8.96
N LYS A 108 -10.10 -9.04 -10.08
CA LYS A 108 -10.01 -10.06 -11.14
C LYS A 108 -8.86 -9.78 -12.11
N VAL A 109 -8.47 -8.51 -12.25
CA VAL A 109 -7.48 -8.04 -13.22
C VAL A 109 -6.16 -7.68 -12.54
N TYR A 110 -6.24 -7.18 -11.31
CA TYR A 110 -5.08 -6.71 -10.57
C TYR A 110 -4.92 -7.45 -9.24
N VAL A 111 -3.65 -7.57 -8.83
CA VAL A 111 -3.24 -8.05 -7.51
C VAL A 111 -2.21 -7.08 -6.92
N PRO A 112 -2.21 -6.86 -5.59
CA PRO A 112 -1.16 -6.13 -4.93
C PRO A 112 0.21 -6.77 -5.16
N VAL A 113 1.23 -5.94 -5.33
CA VAL A 113 2.62 -6.40 -5.29
C VAL A 113 2.98 -6.73 -3.84
N VAL A 114 3.18 -8.01 -3.56
CA VAL A 114 3.72 -8.49 -2.29
C VAL A 114 5.21 -8.74 -2.50
N GLU A 115 6.03 -7.81 -2.02
CA GLU A 115 7.50 -7.79 -2.07
C GLU A 115 8.12 -7.75 -3.48
N THR A 116 7.83 -8.70 -4.36
CA THR A 116 8.57 -8.90 -5.62
C THR A 116 7.73 -8.81 -6.91
N ILE A 117 8.36 -8.23 -7.94
CA ILE A 117 7.92 -8.30 -9.35
C ILE A 117 9.02 -8.88 -10.23
N SER A 118 8.67 -9.45 -11.39
CA SER A 118 9.66 -9.90 -12.39
C SER A 118 10.26 -8.68 -13.10
N GLY A 119 11.54 -8.78 -13.49
CA GLY A 119 12.21 -7.77 -14.32
C GLY A 119 11.55 -7.53 -15.69
N GLN A 120 10.68 -8.44 -16.14
CA GLN A 120 9.89 -8.30 -17.37
C GLN A 120 8.58 -7.53 -17.17
N THR A 121 8.25 -7.13 -15.94
CA THR A 121 7.02 -6.39 -15.66
C THR A 121 7.06 -5.04 -16.37
N LYS A 122 6.14 -4.82 -17.32
CA LYS A 122 6.11 -3.59 -18.14
C LYS A 122 5.18 -2.52 -17.61
N HIS A 123 4.15 -2.92 -16.87
CA HIS A 123 3.10 -2.03 -16.42
C HIS A 123 2.78 -2.27 -14.95
N LEU A 124 2.67 -1.17 -14.21
CA LEU A 124 2.15 -1.15 -12.85
C LEU A 124 1.02 -0.14 -12.76
N ARG A 125 -0.01 -0.49 -11.99
CA ARG A 125 -1.03 0.46 -11.56
C ARG A 125 -0.76 0.84 -10.12
N VAL A 126 -0.88 2.12 -9.78
CA VAL A 126 -0.62 2.60 -8.42
C VAL A 126 -1.82 3.40 -7.92
N LEU A 127 -2.34 3.00 -6.77
CA LEU A 127 -3.39 3.71 -6.07
C LEU A 127 -2.79 4.61 -5.01
N VAL A 128 -3.11 5.91 -5.07
CA VAL A 128 -2.58 6.91 -4.14
C VAL A 128 -3.73 7.68 -3.53
N PRO A 129 -4.13 7.34 -2.29
CA PRO A 129 -5.11 8.13 -1.57
C PRO A 129 -4.56 9.51 -1.28
N PHE A 130 -5.42 10.52 -1.33
CA PHE A 130 -5.08 11.87 -0.98
C PHE A 130 -6.27 12.62 -0.40
N SER A 131 -5.97 13.63 0.41
CA SER A 131 -6.95 14.55 0.95
C SER A 131 -6.38 15.96 0.99
N GLN A 132 -7.26 16.95 0.89
CA GLN A 132 -6.95 18.37 0.99
C GLN A 132 -7.68 18.97 2.20
N ALA A 133 -7.45 20.26 2.47
CA ALA A 133 -8.23 20.97 3.47
C ALA A 133 -9.72 21.01 3.07
N GLU A 134 -10.62 20.93 4.05
CA GLU A 134 -12.06 21.03 3.77
C GLU A 134 -12.40 22.35 3.07
N GLY A 135 -13.18 22.27 1.99
CA GLY A 135 -13.61 23.43 1.21
C GLY A 135 -12.60 23.96 0.19
N SER A 136 -11.46 23.29 -0.04
CA SER A 136 -10.57 23.67 -1.15
C SER A 136 -11.11 23.21 -2.50
N GLU A 137 -10.91 24.03 -3.53
CA GLU A 137 -11.06 23.61 -4.91
C GLU A 137 -9.92 22.65 -5.29
N GLN A 138 -10.22 21.64 -6.11
CA GLN A 138 -9.29 20.53 -6.35
C GLN A 138 -8.52 20.71 -7.66
N ASP A 139 -7.23 21.01 -7.57
CA ASP A 139 -6.27 20.87 -8.68
C ASP A 139 -4.97 20.22 -8.18
N VAL A 140 -5.02 18.89 -8.02
CA VAL A 140 -3.86 18.10 -7.59
C VAL A 140 -3.21 17.42 -8.78
N ALA A 141 -1.96 17.78 -9.03
CA ALA A 141 -1.10 17.08 -9.97
C ALA A 141 -0.24 16.06 -9.24
N MET A 142 -0.06 14.89 -9.84
CA MET A 142 0.83 13.85 -9.33
C MET A 142 1.97 13.56 -10.30
N SER A 143 3.13 13.26 -9.73
CA SER A 143 4.31 12.81 -10.46
C SER A 143 4.97 11.65 -9.73
N VAL A 144 5.65 10.80 -10.49
CA VAL A 144 6.28 9.59 -9.98
C VAL A 144 7.77 9.62 -10.26
N ARG A 145 8.57 9.13 -9.31
CA ARG A 145 10.00 8.85 -9.52
C ARG A 145 10.32 7.45 -9.01
N LEU A 146 11.01 6.68 -9.85
CA LEU A 146 11.55 5.38 -9.48
C LEU A 146 13.05 5.50 -9.22
N VAL A 147 13.53 4.95 -8.10
CA VAL A 147 14.94 5.03 -7.70
C VAL A 147 15.45 3.65 -7.34
N GLU A 148 16.56 3.22 -7.93
CA GLU A 148 17.27 1.99 -7.55
C GLU A 148 17.93 2.18 -6.19
N ALA A 149 17.59 1.33 -5.21
CA ALA A 149 18.05 1.47 -3.83
C ALA A 149 19.57 1.35 -3.70
N ALA A 150 20.20 0.46 -4.48
CA ALA A 150 21.63 0.18 -4.39
C ALA A 150 22.51 1.35 -4.86
N THR A 151 22.05 2.09 -5.87
CA THR A 151 22.84 3.16 -6.51
C THR A 151 22.31 4.56 -6.21
N GLY A 152 21.06 4.66 -5.72
CA GLY A 152 20.33 5.92 -5.61
C GLY A 152 19.99 6.55 -6.96
N GLN A 153 20.23 5.86 -8.09
CA GLN A 153 19.98 6.41 -9.41
C GLN A 153 18.49 6.37 -9.76
N SER A 154 18.02 7.46 -10.36
CA SER A 154 16.67 7.52 -10.89
C SER A 154 16.56 6.67 -12.15
N VAL A 155 15.54 5.80 -12.18
CA VAL A 155 15.13 5.08 -13.38
C VAL A 155 14.06 5.91 -14.09
N PRO A 156 14.21 6.20 -15.39
CA PRO A 156 13.18 6.90 -16.14
C PRO A 156 11.93 6.03 -16.26
N VAL A 157 10.79 6.57 -15.84
CA VAL A 157 9.47 5.93 -15.95
C VAL A 157 8.48 6.93 -16.51
N ALA A 158 7.57 6.44 -17.35
CA ALA A 158 6.43 7.23 -17.79
C ALA A 158 5.25 6.94 -16.87
N ALA A 159 4.67 7.98 -16.27
CA ALA A 159 3.49 7.86 -15.42
C ALA A 159 2.37 8.77 -15.96
N SER A 160 1.14 8.25 -15.98
CA SER A 160 -0.05 9.01 -16.35
C SER A 160 -1.16 8.82 -15.32
N LEU A 161 -2.00 9.83 -15.15
CA LEU A 161 -3.22 9.74 -14.36
C LEU A 161 -4.30 9.06 -15.20
N ALA A 162 -4.69 7.84 -14.84
CA ALA A 162 -5.78 7.12 -15.50
C ALA A 162 -7.15 7.50 -14.94
N GLY A 163 -7.22 8.00 -13.72
CA GLY A 163 -8.46 8.50 -13.14
C GLY A 163 -8.34 8.83 -11.65
N THR A 164 -9.44 9.31 -11.09
CA THR A 164 -9.61 9.52 -9.66
C THR A 164 -10.90 8.86 -9.19
N THR A 165 -10.90 8.36 -7.95
CA THR A 165 -12.10 7.81 -7.31
C THR A 165 -12.33 8.52 -5.98
N ARG A 166 -13.55 9.00 -5.75
CA ARG A 166 -13.93 9.66 -4.51
C ARG A 166 -14.40 8.66 -3.47
N TYR A 167 -14.09 8.94 -2.20
CA TYR A 167 -14.64 8.22 -1.04
C TYR A 167 -14.94 9.20 0.09
N SER A 168 -15.53 8.73 1.18
CA SER A 168 -16.09 9.55 2.27
C SER A 168 -15.13 10.55 2.92
N ARG A 169 -13.80 10.40 2.77
CA ARG A 169 -12.78 11.22 3.44
C ARG A 169 -11.66 11.70 2.52
N GLY A 170 -11.84 11.63 1.20
CA GLY A 170 -10.81 12.02 0.25
C GLY A 170 -11.01 11.38 -1.13
N GLU A 171 -9.93 11.32 -1.87
CA GLU A 171 -9.90 10.74 -3.22
C GLU A 171 -8.70 9.82 -3.37
N THR A 172 -8.77 8.92 -4.34
CA THR A 172 -7.67 8.05 -4.71
C THR A 172 -7.32 8.30 -6.16
N ALA A 173 -6.09 8.72 -6.42
CA ALA A 173 -5.55 8.80 -7.76
C ALA A 173 -5.13 7.41 -8.23
N ILE A 174 -5.44 7.12 -9.49
CA ILE A 174 -5.07 5.88 -10.18
C ILE A 174 -4.01 6.25 -11.20
N LEU A 175 -2.77 5.85 -10.94
CA LEU A 175 -1.63 6.11 -11.82
C LEU A 175 -1.28 4.86 -12.61
N GLU A 176 -1.01 5.00 -13.90
CA GLU A 176 -0.43 3.97 -14.74
C GLU A 176 1.04 4.28 -14.95
N ILE A 177 1.91 3.30 -14.67
CA ILE A 177 3.35 3.43 -14.79
C ILE A 177 3.84 2.42 -15.82
N SER A 178 4.49 2.93 -16.86
CA SER A 178 5.25 2.10 -17.80
C SER A 178 6.69 1.99 -17.32
N LEU A 179 7.13 0.76 -17.10
CA LEU A 179 8.47 0.42 -16.64
C LEU A 179 9.37 0.06 -17.82
N PRO A 180 10.66 0.48 -17.80
CA PRO A 180 11.67 -0.17 -18.61
C PRO A 180 11.96 -1.57 -18.04
N GLN A 181 12.79 -2.35 -18.72
CA GLN A 181 13.33 -3.57 -18.13
C GLN A 181 14.16 -3.21 -16.89
N LEU A 182 13.77 -3.74 -15.74
CA LEU A 182 14.45 -3.46 -14.46
C LEU A 182 15.49 -4.54 -14.17
N LYS A 183 16.57 -4.12 -13.51
CA LYS A 183 17.57 -5.05 -12.99
C LYS A 183 17.07 -5.66 -11.68
N PRO A 184 17.56 -6.85 -11.29
CA PRO A 184 17.27 -7.39 -9.97
C PRO A 184 17.77 -6.44 -8.87
N GLY A 185 16.95 -6.22 -7.84
CA GLY A 185 17.26 -5.34 -6.72
C GLY A 185 16.05 -4.62 -6.15
N ASP A 186 16.27 -3.82 -5.12
CA ASP A 186 15.21 -3.05 -4.47
C ASP A 186 15.04 -1.68 -5.12
N TYR A 187 13.79 -1.22 -5.19
CA TYR A 187 13.42 0.05 -5.77
C TYR A 187 12.49 0.84 -4.86
N PHE A 188 12.75 2.15 -4.75
CA PHE A 188 11.86 3.11 -4.13
C PHE A 188 10.98 3.76 -5.20
N LEU A 189 9.66 3.65 -5.02
CA LEU A 189 8.68 4.38 -5.80
C LEU A 189 8.21 5.60 -5.01
N TYR A 190 8.64 6.78 -5.43
CA TYR A 190 8.17 8.05 -4.89
C TYR A 190 6.97 8.55 -5.67
N VAL A 191 5.94 8.97 -4.96
CA VAL A 191 4.83 9.75 -5.52
C VAL A 191 4.83 11.12 -4.88
N ASN A 192 4.86 12.16 -5.71
CA ASN A 192 4.77 13.55 -5.28
C ASN A 192 3.45 14.13 -5.78
N GLY A 193 2.72 14.77 -4.88
CA GLY A 193 1.48 15.49 -5.15
C GLY A 193 1.70 16.98 -4.93
N VAL A 194 1.14 17.78 -5.83
CA VAL A 194 1.12 19.24 -5.74
C VAL A 194 -0.32 19.70 -5.90
N ASP A 195 -0.84 20.37 -4.87
CA ASP A 195 -2.06 21.16 -4.95
C ASP A 195 -1.68 22.53 -5.54
N ARG A 196 -2.10 22.76 -6.78
CA ARG A 196 -1.74 23.97 -7.55
C ARG A 196 -2.51 25.21 -7.10
N ILE A 197 -3.63 25.05 -6.40
CA ILE A 197 -4.42 26.18 -5.90
C ILE A 197 -3.88 26.61 -4.54
N ALA A 198 -3.78 25.68 -3.60
CA ALA A 198 -3.28 25.97 -2.26
C ALA A 198 -1.74 26.10 -2.21
N GLN A 199 -1.04 25.76 -3.30
CA GLN A 199 0.43 25.74 -3.39
C GLN A 199 1.05 24.86 -2.29
N THR A 200 0.37 23.77 -1.95
CA THR A 200 0.85 22.78 -0.97
C THR A 200 1.38 21.55 -1.70
N GLN A 201 2.36 20.90 -1.08
CA GLN A 201 2.98 19.71 -1.64
C GLN A 201 3.06 18.63 -0.58
N ALA A 202 2.95 17.38 -1.02
CA ALA A 202 3.15 16.21 -0.20
C ALA A 202 3.82 15.13 -1.04
N TYR A 203 4.57 14.26 -0.39
CA TYR A 203 5.13 13.08 -1.03
C TYR A 203 4.92 11.87 -0.13
N ASN A 204 4.88 10.70 -0.74
CA ASN A 204 4.93 9.44 -0.05
C ASN A 204 5.72 8.44 -0.91
N GLN A 205 6.19 7.37 -0.30
CA GLN A 205 7.00 6.36 -0.98
C GLN A 205 6.56 4.96 -0.61
N THR A 206 6.86 4.01 -1.48
CA THR A 206 6.75 2.59 -1.20
C THR A 206 7.94 1.85 -1.82
N VAL A 207 8.18 0.63 -1.37
CA VAL A 207 9.32 -0.19 -1.79
C VAL A 207 8.81 -1.47 -2.42
N PHE A 208 9.47 -1.90 -3.49
CA PHE A 208 9.32 -3.24 -4.04
C PHE A 208 10.68 -3.74 -4.54
N SER A 209 10.80 -5.05 -4.65
CA SER A 209 11.98 -5.74 -5.15
C SER A 209 11.71 -6.30 -6.54
N VAL A 210 12.75 -6.35 -7.36
CA VAL A 210 12.75 -7.01 -8.66
C VAL A 210 13.60 -8.26 -8.54
N HIS A 211 13.06 -9.41 -8.95
CA HIS A 211 13.85 -10.64 -9.08
C HIS A 211 14.35 -10.80 -10.52
N GLY A 212 15.50 -11.47 -10.65
CA GLY A 212 15.96 -11.96 -11.95
C GLY A 212 15.09 -13.14 -12.39
N ASP A 213 14.89 -13.25 -13.71
CA ASP A 213 14.28 -14.44 -14.30
C ASP A 213 15.27 -15.62 -14.31
#